data_AF-A0A919MIQ1-F1
#
_entry.id   AF-A0A919MIQ1-F1
#
_cell.length_a   1.000
_cell.length_b   1.000
_cell.length_c   1.000
_cell.angle_alpha   90.00
_cell.angle_beta   90.00
_cell.angle_gamma   90.00
#
_symmetry.space_group_name_H-M   'P 1'
#
loop_
_entity.id
_entity.type
_entity.pdbx_description
1 polymer ?
#
loop_
_entity_poly.entity_id
_entity_poly.type
_entity_poly.pdbx_seq_one_letter_code
_entity_poly.pdbx_strand_id
1 'polypeptide(L)' 'MDHDASVQEDGTFDPLVGAVVTSAGKARWRDRLKDARAGRDNDGLAALREQLRRGEVPA' A
#
# COMPACT_ATOMS: atom_id res chain seq x y z
N MET A 1 -13.12 32.79 -18.15
CA MET A 1 -11.77 32.49 -17.63
C MET A 1 -12.05 31.56 -16.49
N ASP A 2 -12.24 30.29 -16.82
CA ASP A 2 -12.77 29.28 -15.91
C ASP A 2 -11.59 28.33 -15.69
N HIS A 3 -10.82 28.64 -14.65
CA HIS A 3 -9.81 27.72 -14.16
C HIS A 3 -10.57 26.57 -13.52
N ASP A 4 -10.78 25.52 -14.31
CA ASP A 4 -11.09 24.18 -13.83
C ASP A 4 -9.97 23.81 -12.84
N ALA A 5 -10.23 24.04 -11.55
CA ALA A 5 -9.35 23.66 -10.47
C ALA A 5 -9.48 22.16 -10.29
N SER A 6 -9.02 21.40 -11.29
CA SER A 6 -8.76 19.99 -11.13
C SER A 6 -7.71 19.89 -10.03
N VAL A 7 -8.12 19.49 -8.83
CA VAL A 7 -7.20 19.15 -7.74
C VAL A 7 -6.33 18.03 -8.28
N GLN A 8 -5.10 18.34 -8.68
CA GLN A 8 -4.14 17.33 -9.10
C GLN A 8 -3.90 16.43 -7.91
N GLU A 9 -4.42 15.20 -7.97
CA GLU A 9 -4.12 14.16 -7.02
C GLU A 9 -2.58 14.00 -6.98
N ASP A 10 -2.01 13.97 -5.77
CA ASP A 10 -0.57 13.88 -5.48
C ASP A 10 0.01 12.49 -5.82
N GLY A 11 -0.50 11.86 -6.86
CA GLY A 11 -0.11 10.54 -7.34
C GLY A 11 1.07 10.63 -8.30
N THR A 12 2.19 10.01 -7.93
CA THR A 12 3.34 9.81 -8.84
C THR A 12 3.45 8.34 -9.21
N PHE A 13 3.61 8.05 -10.50
CA PHE A 13 3.90 6.68 -10.94
C PHE A 13 5.27 6.23 -10.45
N ASP A 14 5.31 5.15 -9.68
CA ASP A 14 6.54 4.53 -9.17
C ASP A 14 6.83 3.25 -9.98
N PRO A 15 7.89 3.23 -10.81
CA PRO A 15 8.20 2.10 -11.67
C PRO A 15 8.69 0.86 -10.91
N LEU A 16 9.07 0.98 -9.64
CA LEU A 16 9.53 -0.16 -8.84
C LEU A 16 8.36 -1.03 -8.37
N VAL A 17 7.18 -0.43 -8.23
CA VAL A 17 5.94 -1.13 -7.86
C VAL A 17 4.93 -1.19 -9.01
N GLY A 18 5.21 -0.52 -10.14
CA GLY A 18 4.34 -0.51 -11.32
C GLY A 18 2.99 0.17 -11.08
N ALA A 19 2.91 1.11 -10.13
CA ALA A 19 1.65 1.70 -9.69
C ALA A 19 1.81 3.20 -9.39
N VAL A 20 0.70 3.95 -9.46
CA VAL A 20 0.64 5.34 -8.99
C VAL A 20 0.58 5.36 -7.48
N VAL A 21 1.54 6.05 -6.86
CA VAL A 21 1.68 6.16 -5.40
C VAL A 21 1.40 7.58 -4.98
N THR A 22 0.52 7.75 -3.99
CA THR A 22 0.27 9.04 -3.35
C THR A 22 1.15 9.21 -2.11
N SER A 23 1.46 10.46 -1.75
CA SER A 23 2.20 10.73 -0.50
C SER A 23 1.52 10.15 0.74
N ALA A 24 0.18 10.19 0.79
CA ALA A 24 -0.61 9.57 1.86
C ALA A 24 -0.50 8.04 1.87
N GLY A 25 -0.58 7.40 0.70
CA GLY A 25 -0.38 5.95 0.56
C GLY A 25 1.01 5.50 1.01
N LYS A 26 2.05 6.26 0.62
CA LYS A 26 3.44 6.01 1.04
C LYS A 26 3.61 6.17 2.55
N ALA A 27 3.01 7.18 3.17
CA ALA A 27 3.04 7.37 4.61
C ALA A 27 2.42 6.18 5.35
N ARG A 28 1.21 5.76 4.95
CA ARG A 28 0.51 4.60 5.52
C ARG A 28 1.32 3.30 5.36
N TRP A 29 1.93 3.08 4.19
CA TRP A 29 2.76 1.91 3.95
C TRP A 29 4.00 1.86 4.85
N ARG A 30 4.67 3.01 5.04
CA ARG A 30 5.81 3.10 5.99
C ARG A 30 5.39 2.80 7.42
N ASP A 31 4.24 3.30 7.87
CA ASP A 31 3.78 3.02 9.24
C ASP A 31 3.43 1.54 9.42
N ARG A 32 2.79 0.92 8.43
CA ARG A 32 2.57 -0.53 8.42
C ARG A 32 3.90 -1.30 8.48
N LEU A 33 4.92 -0.86 7.75
CA LEU A 33 6.26 -1.47 7.81
C LEU A 33 6.93 -1.31 9.18
N LYS A 34 6.78 -0.15 9.83
CA LYS A 34 7.29 0.04 11.19
C LYS A 34 6.59 -0.89 12.17
N ASP A 35 5.28 -1.08 12.05
CA ASP A 35 4.52 -1.99 12.90
C ASP A 35 4.84 -3.46 12.63
N ALA A 36 5.06 -3.84 11.36
CA ALA A 36 5.56 -5.16 11.00
C ALA A 36 6.96 -5.41 11.57
N ARG A 37 7.87 -4.43 11.47
CA ARG A 37 9.22 -4.50 12.05
C ARG A 37 9.19 -4.56 13.58
N ALA A 38 8.22 -3.89 14.21
CA ALA A 38 8.00 -3.95 15.65
C ALA A 38 7.37 -5.29 16.10
N GLY A 39 7.11 -6.23 15.19
CA GLY A 39 6.48 -7.51 15.50
C GLY A 39 5.01 -7.37 15.92
N ARG A 40 4.36 -6.24 15.60
CA ARG A 40 2.93 -6.01 15.91
C ARG A 40 2.01 -6.46 14.78
N ASP A 41 2.55 -6.75 13.59
CA ASP A 41 1.83 -7.32 12.44
C ASP A 41 1.96 -8.86 12.41
N ASN A 42 1.68 -9.54 13.53
CA ASN A 42 1.63 -11.01 13.55
C ASN A 42 0.38 -11.55 12.84
N ASP A 43 -0.70 -10.78 12.85
CA ASP A 43 -2.00 -11.18 12.30
C ASP A 43 -1.99 -11.20 10.76
N GLY A 44 -1.35 -10.21 10.13
CA GLY A 44 -1.20 -10.12 8.68
C GLY A 44 -0.34 -11.24 8.10
N LEU A 45 0.75 -11.60 8.78
CA LEU A 45 1.58 -12.74 8.41
C LEU A 45 0.85 -14.08 8.60
N ALA A 46 0.08 -14.25 9.67
CA ALA A 46 -0.73 -15.44 9.89
C ALA A 46 -1.82 -15.59 8.83
N ALA A 47 -2.51 -14.50 8.48
CA ALA A 47 -3.52 -14.46 7.43
C ALA A 47 -2.92 -14.74 6.05
N LEU A 48 -1.77 -14.13 5.70
CA LEU A 48 -1.06 -14.40 4.46
C LEU A 48 -0.58 -15.87 4.40
N ARG A 49 -0.08 -16.40 5.51
CA ARG A 49 0.35 -17.80 5.61
C ARG A 49 -0.83 -18.76 5.42
N GLU A 50 -2.00 -18.46 5.97
CA GLU A 50 -3.21 -19.25 5.77
C GLU A 50 -3.73 -19.14 4.32
N GLN A 51 -3.70 -17.96 3.70
CA GLN A 51 -4.07 -17.78 2.29
C GLN A 51 -3.14 -18.57 1.36
N LEU A 52 -1.83 -18.49 1.58
CA LEU A 52 -0.84 -19.29 0.86
C LEU A 52 -1.04 -20.80 1.10
N ARG A 53 -1.37 -21.22 2.33
CA ARG A 53 -1.69 -22.62 2.64
C ARG A 53 -2.91 -23.11 1.86
N ARG A 54 -3.90 -22.25 1.63
CA ARG A 54 -5.10 -22.55 0.86
C ARG A 54 -4.89 -22.47 -0.65
N GLY A 55 -3.71 -22.03 -1.10
CA GLY A 55 -3.42 -21.83 -2.53
C GLY A 55 -4.16 -20.64 -3.13
N GLU A 56 -4.68 -19.74 -2.30
CA GLU A 56 -5.35 -18.51 -2.72
C GLU A 56 -4.26 -17.47 -2.95
N VAL A 57 -3.72 -17.42 -4.18
CA VAL A 57 -2.92 -16.28 -4.61
C VAL A 57 -3.88 -15.11 -4.80
N PRO A 58 -3.76 -14.01 -4.05
CA PRO A 58 -4.60 -12.84 -4.29
C PRO A 58 -4.33 -12.34 -5.72
N ALA A 59 -5.41 -12.26 -6.51
CA ALA A 59 -5.41 -11.70 -7.86
C ALA A 59 -5.12 -10.21 -7.85
#